data_AF-Q4RCI5-F1
#
_entry.id   AF-Q4RCI5-F1
#
_cell.length_a   1.000
_cell.length_b   1.000
_cell.length_c   1.000
_cell.angle_alpha   90.00
_cell.angle_beta   90.00
_cell.angle_gamma   90.00
#
_symmetry.space_group_name_H-M   'P 1'
#
loop_
_entity.id
_entity.type
_entity.pdbx_description
1 polymer ?
#
loop_
_entity_poly.entity_id
_entity_poly.type
_entity_poly.pdbx_seq_one_letter_code
_entity_poly.pdbx_strand_id
1 'polypeptide(L)'
;LQVMYMEEERVFSIEQVTGMLLTKLKETAESALKKPVADCVISVPSFFTDAERRSVMDAAQIAGLNCLRLMNDTTAVTLAYGIYK
;
A
#
# COMPACT_ATOMS: atom_id res chain seq x y z
N LEU A 1 3.05 16.98 -4.48
CA LEU A 1 2.62 17.63 -3.22
C LEU A 1 3.82 18.38 -2.66
N GLN A 2 3.73 19.71 -2.56
CA GLN A 2 4.77 20.53 -1.94
C GLN A 2 4.44 20.68 -0.46
N VAL A 3 5.36 20.28 0.40
CA VAL A 3 5.20 20.34 1.86
C VAL A 3 6.51 20.83 2.48
N MET A 4 6.40 21.54 3.60
CA MET A 4 7.56 21.92 4.39
C MET A 4 7.95 20.74 5.28
N TYR A 5 9.13 20.18 5.06
CA TYR A 5 9.67 19.04 5.80
C TYR A 5 11.07 19.37 6.29
N MET A 6 11.30 19.28 7.61
CA MET A 6 12.59 19.63 8.22
C MET A 6 13.10 21.02 7.81
N GLU A 7 12.21 22.03 7.81
CA GLU A 7 12.50 23.42 7.43
C GLU A 7 12.88 23.62 5.95
N GLU A 8 12.79 22.58 5.12
CA GLU A 8 12.97 22.65 3.66
C GLU A 8 11.64 22.42 2.92
N GLU A 9 11.42 23.14 1.82
CA GLU A 9 10.34 22.80 0.90
C GLU A 9 10.70 21.56 0.09
N ARG A 10 9.91 20.49 0.24
CA ARG A 10 10.07 19.25 -0.51
C ARG A 10 8.83 18.92 -1.31
N VAL A 11 9.05 18.44 -2.53
CA VAL A 11 8.00 17.98 -3.42
C VAL A 11 7.99 16.45 -3.41
N PHE A 12 6.88 15.87 -2.96
CA PHE A 12 6.65 14.43 -2.98
C PHE A 12 5.63 14.05 -4.06
N SER A 13 5.88 12.94 -4.75
CA SER A 13 4.87 12.31 -5.61
C SER A 13 3.81 11.58 -4.78
N ILE A 14 2.67 11.27 -5.38
CA ILE A 14 1.59 10.54 -4.69
C ILE A 14 2.04 9.12 -4.32
N GLU A 15 2.81 8.49 -5.21
CA GLU A 15 3.40 7.17 -5.02
C GLU A 15 4.39 7.17 -3.86
N GLN A 16 5.20 8.22 -3.70
CA GLN A 16 6.14 8.34 -2.59
C GLN A 16 5.42 8.46 -1.24
N VAL A 17 4.40 9.31 -1.15
CA VAL A 17 3.62 9.45 0.09
C VAL A 17 2.89 8.15 0.42
N THR A 18 2.32 7.48 -0.60
CA THR A 18 1.67 6.18 -0.42
C THR A 18 2.67 5.12 0.00
N GLY A 19 3.87 5.12 -0.57
CA GLY A 19 4.97 4.24 -0.17
C GLY A 19 5.39 4.46 1.27
N MET A 20 5.50 5.71 1.74
CA MET A 20 5.78 6.02 3.15
C MET A 20 4.72 5.43 4.09
N LEU A 21 3.43 5.51 3.72
CA LEU A 21 2.35 4.89 4.47
C LEU A 21 2.49 3.37 4.51
N LEU A 22 2.76 2.74 3.37
CA LEU A 22 2.95 1.29 3.27
C LEU A 22 4.17 0.82 4.08
N THR A 23 5.27 1.56 4.09
CA THR A 23 6.44 1.30 4.94
C THR A 23 6.04 1.31 6.41
N LYS A 24 5.21 2.27 6.84
CA LYS A 24 4.76 2.33 8.24
C LYS A 24 3.87 1.14 8.62
N LEU A 25 3.02 0.71 7.71
CA LEU A 25 2.17 -0.48 7.89
C LEU A 25 3.03 -1.76 7.95
N LYS A 26 4.06 -1.86 7.12
CA LYS A 26 5.04 -2.96 7.17
C LYS A 26 5.72 -3.03 8.53
N GLU A 27 6.28 -1.93 9.04
CA GLU A 27 6.90 -1.90 10.38
C GLU A 27 5.94 -2.37 11.48
N THR A 28 4.67 -1.95 11.38
CA THR A 28 3.63 -2.33 12.34
C THR A 28 3.33 -3.83 12.27
N ALA A 29 3.21 -4.39 11.08
CA ALA A 29 3.00 -5.82 10.85
C ALA A 29 4.20 -6.65 11.31
N GLU A 30 5.43 -6.22 11.01
CA GLU A 30 6.67 -6.88 11.44
C GLU A 30 6.81 -6.88 12.96
N SER A 31 6.43 -5.78 13.62
CA SER A 31 6.39 -5.69 15.09
C SER A 31 5.38 -6.67 15.70
N ALA A 32 4.19 -6.78 15.11
CA ALA A 32 3.15 -7.71 15.57
C ALA A 32 3.52 -9.18 15.34
N LEU A 33 4.11 -9.51 14.19
CA LEU A 33 4.45 -10.88 13.78
C LEU A 33 5.83 -11.33 14.29
N LYS A 34 6.68 -10.39 14.73
CA LYS A 34 8.09 -10.58 15.08
C LYS A 34 8.91 -11.26 13.96
N LYS A 35 8.52 -11.03 12.72
CA LYS A 35 9.09 -11.62 11.50
C LYS A 35 9.09 -10.59 10.37
N PRO A 36 10.06 -10.66 9.45
CA PRO A 36 10.09 -9.77 8.30
C PRO A 36 8.89 -10.04 7.37
N VAL A 37 8.32 -8.97 6.83
CA VAL A 37 7.20 -9.02 5.89
C VAL A 37 7.71 -8.58 4.51
N ALA A 38 7.72 -9.52 3.57
CA ALA A 38 8.20 -9.28 2.20
C ALA A 38 7.05 -9.16 1.18
N ASP A 39 5.99 -9.96 1.35
CA ASP A 39 4.90 -10.06 0.39
C ASP A 39 3.60 -9.44 0.92
N CYS A 40 2.83 -8.81 0.04
CA CYS A 40 1.53 -8.26 0.38
C CYS A 40 0.50 -8.38 -0.75
N VAL A 41 -0.78 -8.29 -0.39
CA VAL A 41 -1.90 -8.13 -1.32
C VAL A 41 -2.59 -6.83 -0.93
N ILE A 42 -2.77 -5.93 -1.89
CA ILE A 42 -3.36 -4.60 -1.65
C ILE A 42 -4.74 -4.57 -2.30
N SER A 43 -5.74 -4.12 -1.55
CA SER A 43 -7.06 -3.87 -2.11
C SER A 43 -7.16 -2.45 -2.67
N VAL A 44 -7.84 -2.32 -3.80
CA VAL A 44 -8.06 -1.05 -4.51
C VAL A 44 -9.54 -0.89 -4.87
N PRO A 45 -10.04 0.34 -4.97
CA PRO A 45 -11.41 0.58 -5.42
C PRO A 45 -11.66 0.03 -6.82
N SER A 46 -12.87 -0.47 -7.08
CA SER A 46 -13.21 -1.07 -8.39
C SER A 46 -13.17 -0.10 -9.56
N PHE A 47 -13.24 1.20 -9.29
CA PHE A 47 -13.20 2.27 -10.29
C PHE A 47 -11.79 2.78 -10.60
N PHE A 48 -10.74 2.25 -9.95
CA PHE A 48 -9.36 2.62 -10.28
C PHE A 48 -9.00 2.20 -11.70
N THR A 49 -8.44 3.15 -12.43
CA THR A 49 -7.86 2.96 -13.77
C THR A 49 -6.58 2.13 -13.71
N ASP A 50 -6.14 1.61 -14.86
CA ASP A 50 -4.87 0.88 -14.95
C ASP A 50 -3.67 1.73 -14.54
N ALA A 51 -3.72 3.05 -14.78
CA ALA A 51 -2.66 3.98 -14.37
C ALA A 51 -2.58 4.08 -12.84
N GLU A 52 -3.71 4.27 -12.15
CA GLU A 52 -3.76 4.34 -10.69
C GLU A 52 -3.36 3.01 -10.05
N ARG A 53 -3.76 1.87 -10.65
CA ARG A 53 -3.33 0.54 -10.20
C ARG A 53 -1.81 0.38 -10.31
N ARG A 54 -1.18 0.87 -11.39
CA ARG A 54 0.28 0.88 -11.53
C ARG A 54 0.94 1.77 -10.48
N SER A 55 0.43 2.97 -10.23
CA SER A 55 0.93 3.85 -9.17
C SER A 55 0.89 3.20 -7.77
N VAL A 56 -0.14 2.39 -7.47
CA VAL A 56 -0.19 1.62 -6.21
C VAL A 56 0.86 0.51 -6.16
N MET A 57 1.12 -0.19 -7.28
CA MET A 57 2.21 -1.17 -7.34
C MET A 57 3.58 -0.51 -7.18
N ASP A 58 3.79 0.65 -7.80
CA ASP A 58 5.03 1.42 -7.66
C ASP A 58 5.21 1.90 -6.22
N ALA A 59 4.15 2.33 -5.54
CA ALA A 59 4.18 2.67 -4.12
C ALA A 59 4.56 1.46 -3.24
N ALA A 60 4.07 0.26 -3.56
CA ALA A 60 4.45 -0.96 -2.86
C ALA A 60 5.93 -1.31 -3.06
N GLN A 61 6.44 -1.13 -4.29
CA GLN A 61 7.86 -1.29 -4.62
C GLN A 61 8.72 -0.31 -3.81
N ILE A 62 8.32 0.96 -3.71
CA ILE A 62 9.01 2.00 -2.90
C ILE A 62 9.06 1.58 -1.42
N ALA A 63 8.01 0.94 -0.90
CA ALA A 63 7.96 0.43 0.47
C ALA A 63 8.77 -0.87 0.70
N GLY A 64 9.37 -1.44 -0.35
CA GLY A 64 10.08 -2.72 -0.27
C GLY A 64 9.15 -3.89 0.06
N LEU A 65 7.92 -3.84 -0.47
CA LEU A 65 6.93 -4.91 -0.41
C LEU A 65 6.68 -5.44 -1.82
N ASN A 66 6.65 -6.76 -1.96
CA ASN A 66 6.27 -7.44 -3.18
C ASN A 66 4.74 -7.58 -3.24
N CYS A 67 4.09 -6.79 -4.11
CA CYS A 67 2.64 -6.84 -4.28
C CYS A 67 2.27 -8.06 -5.16
N LEU A 68 1.83 -9.14 -4.53
CA LEU A 68 1.46 -10.39 -5.22
C LEU A 68 0.23 -10.22 -6.11
N ARG A 69 -0.72 -9.39 -5.66
CA ARG A 69 -1.96 -9.13 -6.38
C ARG A 69 -2.59 -7.81 -5.91
N LEU A 70 -3.14 -7.07 -6.86
CA LEU A 70 -4.14 -6.04 -6.59
C LEU A 70 -5.54 -6.64 -6.67
N MET A 71 -6.29 -6.55 -5.56
CA MET A 71 -7.64 -7.08 -5.44
C MET A 71 -8.65 -5.93 -5.39
N ASN A 72 -9.86 -6.14 -5.90
CA ASN A 72 -10.93 -5.16 -5.71
C ASN A 72 -11.41 -5.19 -4.25
N ASP A 73 -11.59 -4.02 -3.65
CA ASP A 73 -11.98 -3.89 -2.25
C ASP A 73 -13.28 -4.63 -1.93
N THR A 74 -14.27 -4.55 -2.83
CA THR A 74 -15.54 -5.29 -2.70
C THR A 74 -15.36 -6.80 -2.72
N THR A 75 -14.41 -7.31 -3.51
CA THR A 75 -14.06 -8.74 -3.54
C THR A 75 -13.35 -9.16 -2.26
N ALA A 76 -12.44 -8.33 -1.74
CA ALA A 76 -11.75 -8.56 -0.47
C ALA A 76 -12.75 -8.67 0.69
N VAL A 77 -13.71 -7.74 0.74
CA VAL A 77 -14.80 -7.74 1.73
C VAL A 77 -15.64 -9.01 1.60
N THR A 78 -16.07 -9.36 0.38
CA THR A 78 -16.87 -10.56 0.15
C THR A 78 -16.13 -11.84 0.56
N LEU A 79 -14.83 -11.93 0.27
CA LEU A 79 -13.99 -13.05 0.67
C LEU A 79 -13.87 -13.16 2.19
N ALA A 80 -13.65 -12.02 2.88
CA ALA A 80 -13.60 -12.00 4.33
C ALA A 80 -14.92 -12.49 4.93
N TYR A 81 -16.07 -11.99 4.46
CA TYR A 81 -17.38 -12.45 4.94
C TYR A 81 -17.69 -13.92 4.59
N GLY A 82 -17.21 -14.39 3.43
CA GLY A 82 -17.47 -15.75 2.94
C GLY A 82 -16.63 -16.83 3.62
N ILE A 83 -15.43 -16.50 4.12
CA ILE A 83 -14.55 -17.44 4.84
C ILE A 83 -14.81 -17.43 6.35
N TYR A 84 -15.20 -16.29 6.94
CA TYR A 84 -15.47 -16.17 8.38
C TYR A 84 -16.85 -16.66 8.81
N LYS A 85 -17.58 -17.36 7.92
CA LYS A 85 -18.88 -17.98 8.21
C LYS A 85 -18.82 -19.47 7.94
#